data_AF-A0A645HZU6-F1
#
_entry.id   AF-A0A645HZU6-F1
#
_cell.length_a   1.000
_cell.length_b   1.000
_cell.length_c   1.000
_cell.angle_alpha   90.00
_cell.angle_beta   90.00
_cell.angle_gamma   90.00
#
_symmetry.space_group_name_H-M   'P 1'
#
loop_
_entity.id
_entity.type
_entity.pdbx_description
1 polymer ?
#
loop_
_entity_poly.entity_id
_entity_poly.type
_entity_poly.pdbx_seq_one_letter_code
_entity_poly.pdbx_strand_id
1 'polypeptide(L)' 'MKQFYGIDMEETQRPKLLASIPPVEVVITMGCNVACPYVPCKRREDWGLPDPTGHSDQEFLAVIRTIEAKIKELAASCS' A
#
# COMPACT_ATOMS: atom_id res chain seq x y z
N MET A 1 6.87 10.49 5.59
CA MET A 1 7.59 9.41 6.29
C MET A 1 8.85 9.90 6.99
N LYS A 2 9.74 10.65 6.33
CA LYS A 2 10.99 11.17 6.92
C LYS A 2 10.79 11.92 8.23
N GLN A 3 9.82 12.83 8.28
CA GLN A 3 9.50 13.62 9.48
C GLN A 3 8.86 12.79 10.62
N PHE A 4 8.07 11.76 10.30
CA PHE A 4 7.25 11.04 11.28
C PHE A 4 7.87 9.74 11.78
N TYR A 5 8.64 9.06 10.91
CA TYR A 5 9.22 7.75 11.17
C TYR A 5 10.73 7.71 10.91
N GLY A 6 11.36 8.84 10.54
CA GLY A 6 12.78 8.88 10.20
C GLY A 6 13.16 8.14 8.91
N ILE A 7 12.17 7.69 8.13
CA ILE A 7 12.39 6.92 6.89
C ILE A 7 12.31 7.87 5.69
N ASP A 8 13.44 8.05 5.01
CA ASP A 8 13.49 8.73 3.72
C ASP A 8 13.11 7.74 2.61
N MET A 9 11.91 7.91 2.05
CA MET A 9 11.46 7.05 0.95
C MET A 9 12.08 7.47 -0.38
N GLU A 10 12.48 8.74 -0.54
CA GLU A 10 12.96 9.28 -1.82
C GLU A 10 14.33 8.71 -2.22
N GLU A 11 15.12 8.24 -1.25
CA GLU A 11 16.42 7.62 -1.51
C GLU A 11 16.31 6.33 -2.33
N THR A 12 15.24 5.55 -2.17
CA THR A 12 15.16 4.19 -2.73
C THR A 12 13.84 3.83 -3.39
N GLN A 13 12.73 4.50 -3.05
CA GLN A 13 11.41 4.18 -3.55
C GLN A 13 11.08 5.00 -4.80
N ARG A 14 10.44 4.34 -5.77
CA ARG A 14 9.98 4.95 -7.02
C ARG A 14 8.81 4.15 -7.59
N PRO A 15 7.92 4.77 -8.37
CA PRO A 15 6.89 4.04 -9.11
C PRO A 15 7.50 2.98 -10.02
N LYS A 16 6.83 1.82 -10.12
CA LYS A 16 7.27 0.68 -10.95
C LYS A 16 6.06 0.04 -11.59
N LEU A 17 6.26 -0.62 -12.73
CA LEU A 17 5.21 -1.35 -13.44
C LEU A 17 4.86 -2.65 -12.71
N LEU A 18 3.61 -3.10 -12.82
CA LEU A 18 3.19 -4.41 -12.28
C LEU A 18 4.02 -5.56 -12.86
N ALA A 19 4.47 -5.45 -14.11
CA ALA A 19 5.35 -6.44 -14.75
C ALA A 19 6.74 -6.58 -14.09
N SER A 20 7.15 -5.62 -13.26
CA SER A 20 8.41 -5.67 -12.52
C SER A 20 8.28 -6.31 -11.13
N ILE A 21 7.05 -6.66 -10.72
CA ILE A 21 6.80 -7.30 -9.43
C ILE A 21 7.26 -8.76 -9.53
N PRO A 22 8.13 -9.23 -8.60
CA PRO A 22 8.51 -10.65 -8.56
C PRO A 22 7.31 -11.51 -8.17
N PRO A 23 7.41 -12.85 -8.22
CA PRO A 23 6.38 -13.71 -7.66
C PRO A 23 6.08 -13.34 -6.20
N VAL A 24 4.79 -13.11 -5.91
CA VAL A 24 4.31 -12.71 -4.58
C VAL A 24 3.22 -13.65 -4.10
N GLU A 25 3.14 -13.86 -2.79
CA GLU A 25 2.09 -14.68 -2.18
C GLU A 25 0.85 -13.87 -1.86
N VAL A 26 1.03 -12.60 -1.49
CA VAL A 26 -0.05 -11.70 -1.09
C VAL A 26 -0.05 -10.47 -1.99
N VAL A 27 -1.21 -10.14 -2.55
CA VAL A 27 -1.45 -8.89 -3.30
C VAL A 27 -2.49 -8.07 -2.55
N ILE A 28 -2.13 -6.84 -2.22
CA ILE A 28 -3.03 -5.86 -1.60
C ILE A 28 -3.33 -4.76 -2.62
N THR A 29 -4.61 -4.52 -2.91
CA THR A 29 -5.07 -3.34 -3.65
C THR A 29 -5.58 -2.30 -2.66
N MET A 30 -5.34 -1.02 -2.93
CA MET A 30 -5.64 0.07 -1.99
C MET A 30 -6.78 0.96 -2.48
N GLY A 31 -7.72 0.42 -3.26
CA GLY A 31 -8.77 1.21 -3.92
C GLY A 31 -8.27 1.86 -5.20
N CYS A 32 -8.70 1.33 -6.33
CA CYS A 32 -8.37 1.82 -7.65
C CYS A 32 -9.64 1.79 -8.49
N ASN A 33 -10.07 2.96 -8.98
CA ASN A 33 -11.27 3.07 -9.83
C ASN A 33 -11.07 2.49 -11.25
N VAL A 34 -9.93 1.83 -11.50
CA VAL A 34 -9.64 1.14 -12.77
C VAL A 34 -9.36 -0.34 -12.52
N ALA A 35 -9.75 -1.19 -13.48
CA ALA A 35 -9.50 -2.62 -13.40
C ALA A 35 -8.00 -2.90 -13.44
N CYS A 36 -7.43 -3.39 -12.34
CA CYS A 36 -6.03 -3.81 -12.31
C CYS A 36 -5.82 -5.12 -13.08
N PRO A 37 -4.71 -5.25 -13.85
CA PRO A 37 -4.28 -6.53 -14.40
C PRO A 37 -4.17 -7.60 -13.33
N TYR A 38 -4.51 -8.85 -13.70
CA TYR A 38 -4.34 -9.98 -12.77
C TYR A 38 -2.86 -10.20 -12.45
N VAL A 39 -2.56 -10.27 -11.16
CA VAL A 39 -1.24 -10.62 -10.63
C VAL A 39 -1.40 -11.94 -9.88
N PRO A 40 -0.69 -13.02 -10.29
CA PRO A 40 -0.73 -14.30 -9.60
C PRO A 40 -0.34 -14.17 -8.12
N CYS A 41 -1.16 -14.72 -7.24
CA CYS A 41 -0.96 -14.69 -5.79
C CYS A 41 -1.80 -15.77 -5.12
N LYS A 42 -1.45 -16.11 -3.87
CA LYS A 42 -2.21 -17.04 -3.02
C LYS A 42 -3.33 -16.33 -2.26
N ARG A 43 -3.09 -15.08 -1.87
CA ARG A 43 -4.04 -14.23 -1.13
C ARG A 43 -4.16 -12.89 -1.82
N ARG A 44 -5.40 -12.41 -1.96
CA ARG A 44 -5.69 -11.09 -2.51
C ARG A 44 -6.67 -10.37 -1.59
N GLU A 45 -6.34 -9.14 -1.24
CA GLU A 45 -7.23 -8.27 -0.46
C GLU A 45 -7.39 -6.92 -1.15
N ASP A 46 -8.59 -6.36 -1.03
CA ASP A 46 -8.84 -4.98 -1.36
C ASP A 46 -9.12 -4.19 -0.10
N TRP A 47 -8.29 -3.18 0.17
CA TRP A 47 -8.42 -2.32 1.34
C TRP A 47 -9.26 -1.08 1.06
N GLY A 48 -9.60 -0.79 -0.20
CA GLY A 48 -10.55 0.27 -0.57
C GLY A 48 -10.25 1.63 0.08
N LEU A 49 -8.98 2.03 0.13
CA LEU A 49 -8.58 3.25 0.82
C LEU A 49 -8.99 4.48 0.01
N PRO A 50 -9.36 5.59 0.67
CA PRO A 50 -9.61 6.85 -0.03
C PRO A 50 -8.29 7.38 -0.60
N ASP A 51 -8.34 7.94 -1.81
CA ASP A 51 -7.18 8.60 -2.44
C ASP A 51 -6.96 9.97 -1.78
N PRO A 52 -5.83 10.20 -1.07
CA PRO A 52 -5.54 11.48 -0.44
C PRO A 52 -4.99 12.54 -1.43
N THR A 53 -4.91 12.26 -2.73
CA THR A 53 -4.36 13.21 -3.70
C THR A 53 -5.17 14.51 -3.73
N GLY A 54 -4.49 15.65 -3.56
CA GLY A 54 -5.12 16.98 -3.53
C GLY A 54 -5.78 17.34 -2.19
N HIS A 55 -5.69 16.45 -1.20
CA HIS A 55 -6.20 16.65 0.16
C HIS A 55 -5.12 17.20 1.10
N SER A 56 -5.51 17.48 2.34
CA SER A 56 -4.63 18.03 3.38
C SER A 56 -3.63 17.01 3.93
N ASP A 57 -2.52 17.48 4.52
CA ASP A 57 -1.54 16.61 5.20
C ASP A 57 -2.17 15.72 6.29
N GLN A 58 -3.24 16.21 6.94
CA GLN A 58 -3.97 15.42 7.94
C GLN A 58 -4.67 14.21 7.32
N GLU A 59 -5.22 14.36 6.11
CA GLU A 59 -5.85 13.27 5.36
C GLU A 59 -4.82 12.24 4.90
N PHE A 60 -3.65 12.71 4.42
CA PHE A 60 -2.52 11.82 4.14
C PHE A 60 -2.10 11.01 5.38
N LEU A 61 -1.97 11.67 6.53
CA LEU A 61 -1.61 11.00 7.79
C LEU A 61 -2.66 9.99 8.25
N ALA A 62 -3.94 10.28 8.06
CA ALA A 62 -5.02 9.34 8.38
C ALA A 62 -4.93 8.06 7.53
N VAL A 63 -4.67 8.20 6.23
CA VAL A 63 -4.47 7.05 5.33
C VAL A 63 -3.23 6.25 5.71
N ILE A 64 -2.10 6.91 6.01
CA ILE A 64 -0.86 6.25 6.45
C ILE A 64 -1.09 5.41 7.71
N ARG A 65 -1.78 5.95 8.72
CA ARG A 65 -2.10 5.21 9.96
C ARG A 65 -3.01 4.03 9.71
N THR A 66 -3.95 4.16 8.77
CA THR A 66 -4.84 3.07 8.37
C THR A 66 -4.05 1.94 7.71
N ILE A 67 -3.13 2.27 6.79
CA ILE A 67 -2.20 1.30 6.18
C ILE A 67 -1.36 0.62 7.24
N GLU A 68 -0.80 1.37 8.19
CA GLU A 68 0.02 0.83 9.28
C GLU A 68 -0.74 -0.21 10.12
N ALA A 69 -1.97 0.11 10.52
CA ALA A 69 -2.82 -0.82 11.29
C ALA A 69 -3.12 -2.11 10.51
N LYS A 70 -3.54 -1.98 9.24
CA LYS A 70 -3.84 -3.12 8.37
C LYS A 70 -2.62 -3.99 8.09
N ILE A 71 -1.43 -3.40 7.93
CA ILE A 71 -0.18 -4.17 7.79
C ILE A 71 0.11 -4.97 9.06
N LYS A 72 -0.08 -4.40 10.25
CA LYS A 72 0.13 -5.11 11.53
C LYS A 72 -0.84 -6.28 11.68
N GLU A 73 -2.11 -6.09 11.33
CA GLU A 73 -3.13 -7.16 11.30
C GLU A 73 -2.77 -8.25 10.29
N LEU A 74 -2.38 -7.87 9.07
CA LEU A 74 -1.97 -8.80 8.03
C LEU A 74 -0.76 -9.63 8.49
N ALA A 75 0.26 -9.00 9.06
CA ALA A 75 1.45 -9.66 9.57
C ALA A 75 1.12 -10.66 10.69
N ALA A 76 0.18 -10.34 11.58
CA ALA A 76 -0.28 -11.26 12.62
C ALA A 76 -1.10 -12.43 12.05
N SER A 77 -1.75 -12.25 10.89
CA SER A 77 -2.53 -13.29 10.21
C SER A 77 -1.71 -14.23 9.31
N CYS A 78 -0.45 -13.88 9.05
CA CYS A 78 0.46 -14.71 8.26
C CYS A 78 1.19 -15.68 9.20
N SER A 79 0.65 -16.90 9.30
CA SER A 79 1.24 -18.04 10.02
C SER A 79 1.99 -18.98 9.07
#